data_AF-A0A1T2A2Y1-F1
#
_entry.id   AF-A0A1T2A2Y1-F1
#
_cell.length_a   1.000
_cell.length_b   1.000
_cell.length_c   1.000
_cell.angle_alpha   90.00
_cell.angle_beta   90.00
_cell.angle_gamma   90.00
#
_symmetry.space_group_name_H-M   'P 1'
#
loop_
_entity.id
_entity.type
_entity.pdbx_description
1 polymer ?
#
loop_
_entity_poly.entity_id
_entity_poly.type
_entity_poly.pdbx_seq_one_letter_code
_entity_poly.pdbx_strand_id
1 'polypeptide(L)'
;MIRFVTPFALSALIAMPAFAGAYQDAEAQLRKAYGDYRAALFLSNQGKQPETKAALDRFVGEWQSLSDAWTAEPPPQYADDAVLGATFDKVSELAAKAEEEVAAGNLPEAHETLEGVRDSIGELHIRNGVVGFSDRMNAYHAEMEDVLARDYAGMGGEGARQLIADASLLSYLAAQIVKHPAPEAETDMGYQKLVDGFAVSVAFFYDAAMAGDMERAMEMRNALKPSYSKLFAKFG
;
A
#
# COMPACT_ATOMS: atom_id res chain seq x y z
N MET A 1 20.47 -61.14 -37.73
CA MET A 1 19.99 -60.40 -36.53
C MET A 1 19.89 -58.94 -36.91
N ILE A 2 18.68 -58.39 -37.00
CA ILE A 2 18.42 -57.00 -37.42
C ILE A 2 18.24 -56.16 -36.15
N ARG A 3 19.10 -55.16 -35.94
CA ARG A 3 18.99 -54.17 -34.86
C ARG A 3 18.15 -53.00 -35.35
N PHE A 4 16.99 -52.78 -34.72
CA PHE A 4 16.21 -51.55 -34.87
C PHE A 4 16.73 -50.49 -33.90
N VAL A 5 17.02 -49.30 -34.41
CA VAL A 5 17.35 -48.11 -33.63
C VAL A 5 16.08 -47.25 -33.60
N THR A 6 15.50 -47.08 -32.41
CA THR A 6 14.32 -46.20 -32.21
C THR A 6 14.81 -44.77 -31.94
N PRO A 7 14.40 -43.76 -32.71
CA PRO A 7 14.75 -42.38 -32.40
C PRO A 7 13.83 -41.85 -31.31
N PHE A 8 14.42 -41.37 -30.21
CA PHE A 8 13.72 -40.56 -29.22
C PHE A 8 13.61 -39.13 -29.75
N ALA A 9 12.40 -38.69 -30.10
CA ALA A 9 12.12 -37.31 -30.43
C ALA A 9 11.99 -36.50 -29.14
N LEU A 10 12.95 -35.62 -28.87
CA LEU A 10 12.93 -34.69 -27.75
C LEU A 10 12.08 -33.47 -28.14
N SER A 11 10.83 -33.41 -27.66
CA SER A 11 9.98 -32.23 -27.82
C SER A 11 10.47 -31.11 -26.90
N ALA A 12 11.10 -30.09 -27.49
CA ALA A 12 11.42 -28.85 -26.80
C ALA A 12 10.12 -28.05 -26.57
N LEU A 13 9.67 -27.97 -25.31
CA LEU A 13 8.67 -26.98 -24.91
C LEU A 13 9.30 -25.60 -24.99
N ILE A 14 8.89 -24.82 -25.99
CA ILE A 14 9.19 -23.39 -26.06
C ILE A 14 8.30 -22.72 -25.01
N ALA A 15 8.89 -22.30 -23.89
CA ALA A 15 8.23 -21.42 -22.94
C ALA A 15 7.98 -20.07 -23.62
N MET A 16 6.74 -19.81 -24.02
CA MET A 16 6.35 -18.48 -24.48
C MET A 16 6.39 -17.53 -23.26
N PRO A 17 6.95 -16.32 -23.41
CA PRO A 17 6.87 -15.32 -22.34
C PRO A 17 5.39 -15.01 -22.08
N ALA A 18 4.98 -15.08 -20.81
CA ALA A 18 3.66 -14.63 -20.40
C ALA A 18 3.61 -13.11 -20.60
N PHE A 19 2.86 -12.65 -21.59
CA PHE A 19 2.52 -11.23 -21.70
C PHE A 19 1.55 -10.90 -20.57
N ALA A 20 1.85 -9.83 -19.83
CA ALA A 20 0.89 -9.27 -18.89
C ALA A 20 -0.41 -8.95 -19.64
N GLY A 21 -1.55 -9.28 -19.03
CA GLY A 21 -2.85 -8.95 -19.60
C GLY A 21 -3.22 -7.49 -19.32
N ALA A 22 -4.20 -6.95 -20.05
CA ALA A 22 -4.66 -5.56 -19.89
C ALA A 22 -4.97 -5.15 -18.43
N TYR A 23 -5.45 -6.09 -17.61
CA TYR A 23 -5.61 -5.89 -16.17
C TYR A 23 -4.28 -5.55 -15.47
N GLN A 24 -3.25 -6.39 -15.67
CA GLN A 24 -1.95 -6.21 -15.02
C GLN A 24 -1.24 -4.96 -15.52
N ASP A 25 -1.37 -4.64 -16.81
CA ASP A 25 -0.81 -3.42 -17.37
C ASP A 25 -1.45 -2.17 -16.77
N ALA A 26 -2.78 -2.17 -16.63
CA ALA A 26 -3.50 -1.07 -15.99
C ALA A 26 -3.11 -0.91 -14.51
N GLU A 27 -3.08 -1.99 -13.74
CA GLU A 27 -2.66 -1.91 -12.33
C GLU A 27 -1.21 -1.46 -12.18
N ALA A 28 -0.32 -1.80 -13.12
CA ALA A 28 1.04 -1.29 -13.16
C ALA A 28 1.11 0.21 -13.44
N GLN A 29 0.26 0.74 -14.33
CA GLN A 29 0.16 2.18 -14.61
C GLN A 29 -0.30 2.95 -13.36
N LEU A 30 -1.38 2.50 -12.72
CA LEU A 30 -1.87 3.11 -11.49
C LEU A 30 -0.82 3.04 -10.37
N ARG A 31 -0.17 1.89 -10.20
CA ARG A 31 0.91 1.71 -9.21
C ARG A 31 2.07 2.67 -9.43
N LYS A 32 2.42 2.97 -10.68
CA LYS A 32 3.47 3.92 -11.02
C LYS A 32 3.12 5.33 -10.53
N ALA A 33 1.92 5.83 -10.85
CA ALA A 33 1.46 7.13 -10.36
C ALA A 33 1.37 7.15 -8.82
N TYR A 34 0.83 6.07 -8.24
CA TYR A 34 0.70 5.92 -6.79
C TYR A 34 2.06 5.97 -6.06
N GLY A 35 3.14 5.51 -6.70
CA GLY A 35 4.49 5.60 -6.15
C GLY A 35 4.97 7.03 -5.89
N ASP A 36 4.70 7.96 -6.82
CA ASP A 36 5.03 9.38 -6.65
C ASP A 36 4.12 10.07 -5.64
N TYR A 37 2.82 9.75 -5.64
CA TYR A 37 1.87 10.18 -4.62
C TYR A 37 2.34 9.81 -3.21
N ARG A 38 2.70 8.53 -3.03
CA ARG A 38 3.17 7.98 -1.76
C ARG A 38 4.45 8.65 -1.28
N ALA A 39 5.35 8.98 -2.20
CA ALA A 39 6.54 9.77 -1.89
C ALA A 39 6.16 11.16 -1.37
N ALA A 40 5.24 11.87 -2.05
CA ALA A 40 4.75 13.17 -1.59
C ALA A 40 4.12 13.10 -0.19
N LEU A 41 3.23 12.12 0.05
CA LEU A 41 2.58 11.90 1.34
C LEU A 41 3.61 11.64 2.47
N PHE A 42 4.62 10.82 2.20
CA PHE A 42 5.65 10.49 3.18
C PHE A 42 6.60 11.67 3.49
N LEU A 43 6.91 12.48 2.47
CA LEU A 43 7.82 13.63 2.58
C LEU A 43 7.13 14.83 3.25
N SER A 44 5.83 15.03 3.04
CA SER A 44 5.07 16.10 3.69
C SER A 44 5.08 15.94 5.21
N ASN A 45 4.88 14.72 5.71
CA ASN A 45 4.97 14.38 7.13
C ASN A 45 6.39 14.57 7.73
N GLN A 46 7.44 14.63 6.89
CA GLN A 46 8.82 14.90 7.33
C GLN A 46 9.20 16.37 7.31
N GLY A 47 8.31 17.28 6.89
CA GLY A 47 8.65 18.68 6.75
C GLY A 47 9.54 18.99 5.52
N LYS A 48 9.63 18.07 4.55
CA LYS A 48 10.54 18.19 3.39
C LYS A 48 9.86 18.88 2.22
N GLN A 49 9.65 20.19 2.34
CA GLN A 49 8.84 20.95 1.37
C GLN A 49 9.32 20.83 -0.08
N PRO A 50 10.61 21.05 -0.43
CA PRO A 50 11.06 20.97 -1.81
C PRO A 50 10.89 19.57 -2.42
N GLU A 51 11.18 18.53 -1.64
CA GLU A 51 11.06 17.14 -2.09
C GLU A 51 9.59 16.70 -2.19
N THR A 52 8.74 17.17 -1.28
CA THR A 52 7.29 16.98 -1.34
C THR A 52 6.74 17.57 -2.64
N LYS A 53 7.10 18.83 -2.93
CA LYS A 53 6.71 19.48 -4.19
C LYS A 53 7.17 18.69 -5.40
N ALA A 54 8.44 18.30 -5.45
CA ALA A 54 8.97 17.57 -6.60
C ALA A 54 8.28 16.21 -6.82
N ALA A 55 7.89 15.52 -5.74
CA ALA A 55 7.12 14.28 -5.83
C ALA A 55 5.68 14.53 -6.28
N LEU A 56 5.04 15.57 -5.77
CA LEU A 56 3.68 15.95 -6.13
C LEU A 56 3.58 16.37 -7.60
N ASP A 57 4.54 17.16 -8.11
CA ASP A 57 4.59 17.55 -9.52
C ASP A 57 4.67 16.32 -10.46
N ARG A 58 5.42 15.27 -10.07
CA ARG A 58 5.48 14.02 -10.83
C ARG A 58 4.18 13.25 -10.74
N PHE A 59 3.59 13.15 -9.54
CA PHE A 59 2.29 12.51 -9.36
C PHE A 59 1.22 13.15 -10.24
N VAL A 60 1.11 14.48 -10.24
CA VAL A 60 0.13 15.21 -11.06
C VAL A 60 0.31 14.92 -12.54
N GLY A 61 1.55 14.92 -13.06
CA GLY A 61 1.81 14.62 -14.47
C GLY A 61 1.43 13.19 -14.88
N GLU A 62 1.76 12.21 -14.03
CA GLU A 62 1.40 10.81 -14.25
C GLU A 62 -0.11 10.58 -14.11
N TRP A 63 -0.74 11.21 -13.12
CA TRP A 63 -2.17 11.13 -12.89
C TRP A 63 -2.98 11.72 -14.04
N GLN A 64 -2.57 12.87 -14.57
CA GLN A 64 -3.22 13.47 -15.74
C GLN A 64 -3.16 12.52 -16.94
N SER A 65 -1.98 11.94 -17.21
CA SER A 65 -1.80 10.98 -18.30
C SER A 65 -2.68 9.73 -18.13
N LEU A 66 -2.80 9.23 -16.90
CA LEU A 66 -3.66 8.11 -16.56
C LEU A 66 -5.14 8.45 -16.75
N SER A 67 -5.56 9.63 -16.26
CA SER A 67 -6.93 10.15 -16.36
C SER A 67 -7.39 10.25 -17.80
N ASP A 68 -6.56 10.85 -18.66
CA ASP A 68 -6.86 11.01 -20.08
C ASP A 68 -7.01 9.67 -20.78
N ALA A 69 -6.11 8.72 -20.48
CA ALA A 69 -6.14 7.38 -21.07
C ALA A 69 -7.36 6.58 -20.61
N TRP A 70 -7.64 6.53 -19.31
CA TRP A 70 -8.66 5.66 -18.73
C TRP A 70 -10.07 6.23 -18.85
N THR A 71 -10.21 7.55 -19.03
CA THR A 71 -11.51 8.13 -19.39
C THR A 71 -11.88 7.81 -20.84
N ALA A 72 -10.89 7.75 -21.74
CA ALA A 72 -11.12 7.40 -23.14
C ALA A 72 -11.34 5.88 -23.33
N GLU A 73 -10.52 5.08 -22.66
CA GLU A 73 -10.56 3.61 -22.72
C GLU A 73 -10.32 3.03 -21.33
N PRO A 74 -11.38 2.88 -20.51
CA PRO A 74 -11.27 2.31 -19.18
C PRO A 74 -10.70 0.89 -19.23
N PRO A 75 -9.82 0.50 -18.30
CA PRO A 75 -9.32 -0.87 -18.24
C PRO A 75 -10.42 -1.84 -17.78
N PRO A 76 -10.29 -3.14 -18.06
CA PRO A 76 -11.38 -4.10 -17.88
C PRO A 76 -12.01 -4.15 -16.48
N GLN A 77 -11.23 -3.94 -15.43
CA GLN A 77 -11.69 -3.93 -14.05
C GLN A 77 -12.49 -2.67 -13.66
N TYR A 78 -12.39 -1.59 -14.43
CA TYR A 78 -13.08 -0.32 -14.20
C TYR A 78 -14.08 0.03 -15.32
N ALA A 79 -14.23 -0.84 -16.33
CA ALA A 79 -15.04 -0.57 -17.52
C ALA A 79 -16.52 -0.31 -17.23
N ASP A 80 -17.05 -0.93 -16.17
CA ASP A 80 -18.44 -0.78 -15.74
C ASP A 80 -18.61 0.25 -14.60
N ASP A 81 -17.53 0.94 -14.19
CA ASP A 81 -17.58 1.93 -13.11
C ASP A 81 -18.10 3.28 -13.61
N ALA A 82 -19.39 3.51 -13.37
CA ALA A 82 -20.06 4.76 -13.76
C ALA A 82 -19.51 6.02 -13.07
N VAL A 83 -18.73 5.89 -11.99
CA VAL A 83 -18.15 7.01 -11.25
C VAL A 83 -16.61 7.09 -11.37
N LEU A 84 -16.02 6.34 -12.31
CA LEU A 84 -14.58 6.37 -12.57
C LEU A 84 -14.08 7.79 -12.82
N GLY A 85 -14.67 8.50 -13.80
CA GLY A 85 -14.28 9.88 -14.14
C GLY A 85 -14.37 10.83 -12.95
N ALA A 86 -15.46 10.77 -12.17
CA ALA A 86 -15.62 11.61 -10.98
C ALA A 86 -14.57 11.32 -9.89
N THR A 87 -14.09 10.08 -9.80
CA THR A 87 -12.98 9.74 -8.88
C THR A 87 -11.67 10.35 -9.35
N PHE A 88 -11.43 10.36 -10.66
CA PHE A 88 -10.23 10.96 -11.24
C PHE A 88 -10.21 12.48 -11.12
N ASP A 89 -11.37 13.12 -11.30
CA ASP A 89 -11.55 14.54 -11.02
C ASP A 89 -11.27 14.84 -9.53
N LYS A 90 -11.82 14.02 -8.62
CA LYS A 90 -11.62 14.21 -7.19
C LYS A 90 -10.16 14.11 -6.77
N VAL A 91 -9.42 13.14 -7.29
CA VAL A 91 -7.99 12.99 -7.02
C VAL A 91 -7.21 14.20 -7.58
N SER A 92 -7.56 14.68 -8.77
CA SER A 92 -6.95 15.88 -9.36
C SER A 92 -7.18 17.13 -8.51
N GLU A 93 -8.41 17.33 -8.00
CA GLU A 93 -8.74 18.43 -7.09
C GLU A 93 -7.92 18.37 -5.79
N LEU A 94 -7.80 17.18 -5.20
CA LEU A 94 -7.01 16.97 -3.98
C LEU A 94 -5.52 17.22 -4.23
N ALA A 95 -4.98 16.77 -5.37
CA ALA A 95 -3.60 17.02 -5.74
C ALA A 95 -3.32 18.51 -5.93
N ALA A 96 -4.20 19.24 -6.63
CA ALA A 96 -4.09 20.68 -6.82
C ALA A 96 -4.16 21.44 -5.48
N LYS A 97 -5.07 21.05 -4.58
CA LYS A 97 -5.14 21.62 -3.23
C LYS A 97 -3.85 21.38 -2.44
N ALA A 98 -3.31 20.16 -2.50
CA ALA A 98 -2.04 19.84 -1.85
C ALA A 98 -0.87 20.65 -2.45
N GLU A 99 -0.86 20.94 -3.75
CA GLU A 99 0.16 21.80 -4.36
C GLU A 99 0.12 23.22 -3.80
N GLU A 100 -1.08 23.78 -3.62
CA GLU A 100 -1.27 25.10 -3.00
C GLU A 100 -0.78 25.10 -1.54
N GLU A 101 -1.12 24.08 -0.76
CA GLU A 101 -0.71 23.92 0.63
C GLU A 101 0.81 23.77 0.76
N VAL A 102 1.44 22.95 -0.09
CA VAL A 102 2.90 22.80 -0.16
C VAL A 102 3.57 24.11 -0.58
N ALA A 103 3.01 24.86 -1.53
CA ALA A 103 3.56 26.15 -1.94
C ALA A 103 3.48 27.19 -0.81
N ALA A 104 2.42 27.13 0.01
CA ALA A 104 2.25 27.97 1.20
C ALA A 104 3.12 27.56 2.40
N GLY A 105 3.78 26.39 2.35
CA GLY A 105 4.55 25.83 3.46
C GLY A 105 3.70 25.10 4.51
N ASN A 106 2.41 24.88 4.24
CA ASN A 106 1.45 24.21 5.09
C ASN A 106 1.53 22.69 4.90
N LEU A 107 2.68 22.10 5.26
CA LEU A 107 2.94 20.67 5.03
C LEU A 107 2.05 19.71 5.83
N PRO A 108 1.67 20.00 7.10
CA PRO A 108 0.70 19.16 7.81
C PRO A 108 -0.64 19.11 7.08
N GLU A 109 -1.15 20.26 6.61
CA GLU A 109 -2.41 20.35 5.87
C GLU A 109 -2.29 19.63 4.52
N ALA A 110 -1.17 19.80 3.81
CA ALA A 110 -0.89 19.05 2.58
C ALA A 110 -0.86 17.53 2.82
N HIS A 111 -0.31 17.07 3.95
CA HIS A 111 -0.32 15.66 4.31
C HIS A 111 -1.75 15.14 4.47
N GLU A 112 -2.58 15.83 5.24
CA GLU A 112 -4.00 15.47 5.42
C GLU A 112 -4.77 15.49 4.09
N THR A 113 -4.57 16.50 3.25
CA THR A 113 -5.20 16.56 1.91
C THR A 113 -4.78 15.36 1.06
N LEU A 114 -3.49 14.99 1.09
CA LEU A 114 -2.98 13.85 0.34
C LEU A 114 -3.54 12.53 0.87
N GLU A 115 -3.92 12.40 2.14
CA GLU A 115 -4.63 11.20 2.61
C GLU A 115 -5.96 10.97 1.85
N GLY A 116 -6.65 12.04 1.46
CA GLY A 116 -7.87 11.93 0.66
C GLY A 116 -7.66 11.30 -0.73
N VAL A 117 -6.45 11.40 -1.30
CA VAL A 117 -6.10 10.73 -2.57
C VAL A 117 -6.05 9.22 -2.37
N ARG A 118 -5.40 8.76 -1.30
CA ARG A 118 -5.37 7.34 -0.92
C ARG A 118 -6.79 6.82 -0.74
N ASP A 119 -7.62 7.57 -0.03
CA ASP A 119 -9.00 7.14 0.27
C ASP A 119 -9.82 7.03 -1.02
N SER A 120 -9.70 8.01 -1.94
CA SER A 120 -10.40 7.99 -3.24
C SER A 120 -10.00 6.79 -4.11
N ILE A 121 -8.71 6.46 -4.16
CA ILE A 121 -8.19 5.29 -4.91
C ILE A 121 -8.59 3.98 -4.21
N GLY A 122 -8.56 3.93 -2.88
CA GLY A 122 -9.03 2.77 -2.11
C GLY A 122 -10.51 2.49 -2.35
N GLU A 123 -11.36 3.52 -2.38
CA GLU A 123 -12.78 3.39 -2.71
C GLU A 123 -13.00 2.90 -4.15
N LEU A 124 -12.16 3.33 -5.11
CA LEU A 124 -12.16 2.80 -6.48
C LEU A 124 -11.88 1.30 -6.49
N HIS A 125 -10.86 0.86 -5.77
CA HIS A 125 -10.54 -0.56 -5.69
C HIS A 125 -11.66 -1.37 -5.03
N ILE A 126 -12.18 -0.91 -3.89
CA ILE A 126 -13.25 -1.59 -3.14
C ILE A 126 -14.48 -1.82 -4.01
N ARG A 127 -14.98 -0.78 -4.68
CA ARG A 127 -16.22 -0.89 -5.47
C ARG A 127 -16.07 -1.71 -6.75
N ASN A 128 -14.83 -1.92 -7.20
CA ASN A 128 -14.52 -2.74 -8.38
C ASN A 128 -13.92 -4.11 -8.02
N GLY A 129 -13.90 -4.47 -6.73
CA GLY A 129 -13.41 -5.78 -6.27
C GLY A 129 -11.90 -5.99 -6.46
N VAL A 130 -11.14 -4.90 -6.59
CA VAL A 130 -9.67 -4.92 -6.68
C VAL A 130 -9.11 -4.86 -5.27
N VAL A 131 -8.07 -5.67 -5.00
CA VAL A 131 -7.32 -5.60 -3.75
C VAL A 131 -5.84 -5.82 -4.04
N GLY A 132 -5.07 -4.74 -4.06
CA GLY A 132 -3.63 -4.72 -4.26
C GLY A 132 -2.81 -4.75 -2.97
N PHE A 133 -1.50 -4.62 -3.10
CA PHE A 133 -0.57 -4.53 -1.96
C PHE A 133 -0.82 -3.25 -1.15
N SER A 134 -0.95 -2.12 -1.84
CA SER A 134 -1.18 -0.80 -1.23
C SER A 134 -2.50 -0.76 -0.43
N ASP A 135 -3.56 -1.41 -0.90
CA ASP A 135 -4.83 -1.50 -0.15
C ASP A 135 -4.68 -2.26 1.17
N ARG A 136 -3.90 -3.35 1.16
CA ARG A 136 -3.60 -4.12 2.39
C ARG A 136 -2.77 -3.31 3.36
N MET A 137 -1.81 -2.54 2.85
CA MET A 137 -1.01 -1.60 3.65
C MET A 137 -1.89 -0.51 4.26
N ASN A 138 -2.81 0.07 3.47
CA ASN A 138 -3.74 1.09 3.94
C ASN A 138 -4.71 0.55 5.00
N ALA A 139 -5.24 -0.66 4.82
CA ALA A 139 -6.09 -1.31 5.81
C ALA A 139 -5.34 -1.55 7.14
N TYR A 140 -4.09 -2.01 7.07
CA TYR A 140 -3.25 -2.13 8.26
C TYR A 140 -2.98 -0.77 8.91
N HIS A 141 -2.69 0.27 8.11
CA HIS A 141 -2.40 1.61 8.60
C HIS A 141 -3.55 2.21 9.38
N ALA A 142 -4.77 2.13 8.85
CA ALA A 142 -5.96 2.66 9.50
C ALA A 142 -6.12 2.07 10.91
N GLU A 143 -6.09 0.74 11.03
CA GLU A 143 -6.18 0.07 12.33
C GLU A 143 -4.97 0.35 13.23
N MET A 144 -3.77 0.49 12.65
CA MET A 144 -2.56 0.80 13.41
C MET A 144 -2.67 2.18 14.08
N GLU A 145 -3.18 3.19 13.39
CA GLU A 145 -3.35 4.53 13.96
C GLU A 145 -4.35 4.51 15.13
N ASP A 146 -5.45 3.77 15.01
CA ASP A 146 -6.41 3.56 16.11
C ASP A 146 -5.75 2.88 17.33
N VAL A 147 -4.93 1.84 17.09
CA VAL A 147 -4.18 1.13 18.13
C VAL A 147 -3.18 2.04 18.84
N LEU A 148 -2.50 2.92 18.09
CA LEU A 148 -1.54 3.87 18.63
C LEU A 148 -2.21 4.95 19.48
N ALA A 149 -3.40 5.40 19.07
CA ALA A 149 -4.18 6.43 19.76
C ALA A 149 -4.91 5.90 21.01
N ARG A 150 -5.16 4.59 21.11
CA ARG A 150 -5.96 4.02 22.21
C ARG A 150 -5.25 4.07 23.57
N ASP A 151 -5.99 4.51 24.58
CA ASP A 151 -5.58 4.46 26.00
C ASP A 151 -6.07 3.18 26.69
N TYR A 152 -5.34 2.07 26.49
CA TYR A 152 -5.68 0.79 27.10
C TYR A 152 -5.66 0.83 28.64
N ALA A 153 -4.78 1.64 29.24
CA ALA A 153 -4.68 1.76 30.69
C ALA A 153 -5.93 2.45 31.28
N GLY A 154 -6.42 3.50 30.62
CA GLY A 154 -7.65 4.21 30.97
C GLY A 154 -8.92 3.37 30.86
N MET A 155 -8.90 2.28 30.11
CA MET A 155 -10.04 1.35 29.96
C MET A 155 -10.21 0.36 31.13
N GLY A 156 -9.30 0.36 32.10
CA GLY A 156 -9.37 -0.54 33.26
C GLY A 156 -9.40 -2.03 32.87
N GLY A 157 -10.29 -2.81 33.48
CA GLY A 157 -10.37 -4.26 33.27
C GLY A 157 -10.75 -4.69 31.83
N GLU A 158 -11.18 -3.77 30.97
CA GLU A 158 -11.46 -4.04 29.55
C GLU A 158 -10.24 -3.83 28.66
N GLY A 159 -9.29 -3.01 29.11
CA GLY A 159 -8.11 -2.62 28.33
C GLY A 159 -7.27 -3.81 27.87
N ALA A 160 -7.06 -4.81 28.75
CA ALA A 160 -6.33 -6.02 28.39
C ALA A 160 -7.04 -6.85 27.29
N ARG A 161 -8.39 -6.91 27.32
CA ARG A 161 -9.15 -7.62 26.27
C ARG A 161 -9.10 -6.86 24.94
N GLN A 162 -9.24 -5.53 24.98
CA GLN A 162 -9.14 -4.72 23.78
C GLN A 162 -7.75 -4.79 23.16
N LEU A 163 -6.69 -4.75 23.98
CA LEU A 163 -5.31 -4.89 23.52
C LEU A 163 -5.08 -6.20 22.76
N ILE A 164 -5.61 -7.32 23.28
CA ILE A 164 -5.54 -8.62 22.60
C ILE A 164 -6.31 -8.60 21.28
N ALA A 165 -7.51 -8.01 21.25
CA ALA A 165 -8.32 -7.92 20.04
C ALA A 165 -7.61 -7.11 18.95
N ASP A 166 -7.10 -5.93 19.32
CA ASP A 166 -6.39 -5.01 18.44
C ASP A 166 -5.08 -5.63 17.93
N ALA A 167 -4.29 -6.27 18.80
CA ALA A 167 -3.07 -6.96 18.39
C ALA A 167 -3.35 -8.15 17.46
N SER A 168 -4.46 -8.87 17.69
CA SER A 168 -4.89 -9.97 16.81
C SER A 168 -5.31 -9.47 15.44
N LEU A 169 -6.02 -8.34 15.36
CA LEU A 169 -6.41 -7.71 14.11
C LEU A 169 -5.19 -7.25 13.31
N LEU A 170 -4.25 -6.53 13.95
CA LEU A 170 -3.01 -6.11 13.29
C LEU A 170 -2.17 -7.29 12.82
N SER A 171 -2.08 -8.37 13.61
CA SER A 171 -1.40 -9.61 13.22
C SER A 171 -2.02 -10.24 11.98
N TYR A 172 -3.36 -10.31 11.91
CA TYR A 172 -4.07 -10.79 10.73
C TYR A 172 -3.80 -9.93 9.49
N LEU A 173 -3.90 -8.60 9.61
CA LEU A 173 -3.67 -7.67 8.50
C LEU A 173 -2.22 -7.71 8.02
N ALA A 174 -1.25 -7.79 8.94
CA ALA A 174 0.15 -7.97 8.60
C ALA A 174 0.39 -9.29 7.85
N ALA A 175 -0.26 -10.38 8.26
CA ALA A 175 -0.18 -11.64 7.53
C ALA A 175 -0.75 -11.54 6.10
N GLN A 176 -1.78 -10.71 5.87
CA GLN A 176 -2.28 -10.45 4.51
C GLN A 176 -1.24 -9.74 3.65
N ILE A 177 -0.52 -8.75 4.20
CA ILE A 177 0.56 -8.05 3.50
C ILE A 177 1.69 -9.01 3.14
N VAL A 178 2.12 -9.86 4.08
CA VAL A 178 3.21 -10.84 3.86
C VAL A 178 2.82 -11.88 2.81
N LYS A 179 1.57 -12.39 2.86
CA LYS A 179 1.09 -13.44 1.96
C LYS A 179 0.86 -12.94 0.52
N HIS A 180 0.64 -11.64 0.34
CA HIS A 180 0.32 -11.03 -0.94
C HIS A 180 1.34 -9.92 -1.22
N PRO A 181 2.58 -10.26 -1.60
CA PRO A 181 3.67 -9.30 -1.67
C PRO A 181 3.49 -8.26 -2.78
N ALA A 182 4.22 -7.15 -2.66
CA ALA A 182 4.28 -6.14 -3.71
C ALA A 182 4.81 -6.74 -5.03
N PRO A 183 4.38 -6.22 -6.20
CA PRO A 183 4.89 -6.67 -7.51
C PRO A 183 6.42 -6.62 -7.62
N GLU A 184 7.08 -5.69 -6.93
CA GLU A 184 8.54 -5.53 -6.95
C GLU A 184 9.28 -6.50 -6.02
N ALA A 185 8.59 -7.34 -5.26
CA ALA A 185 9.18 -8.19 -4.23
C ALA A 185 10.29 -9.12 -4.75
N GLU A 186 10.13 -9.63 -5.97
CA GLU A 186 11.14 -10.51 -6.60
C GLU A 186 12.32 -9.73 -7.19
N THR A 187 12.12 -8.46 -7.53
CA THR A 187 13.11 -7.64 -8.26
C THR A 187 13.89 -6.67 -7.37
N ASP A 188 13.33 -6.25 -6.23
CA ASP A 188 13.99 -5.33 -5.31
C ASP A 188 14.62 -6.06 -4.13
N MET A 189 15.96 -6.10 -4.10
CA MET A 189 16.75 -6.77 -3.05
C MET A 189 16.49 -6.23 -1.64
N GLY A 190 15.92 -5.03 -1.50
CA GLY A 190 15.57 -4.42 -0.22
C GLY A 190 14.19 -4.79 0.29
N TYR A 191 13.33 -5.44 -0.52
CA TYR A 191 11.96 -5.78 -0.14
C TYR A 191 11.91 -6.70 1.08
N GLN A 192 12.60 -7.85 1.01
CA GLN A 192 12.52 -8.88 2.05
C GLN A 192 12.88 -8.33 3.43
N LYS A 193 13.95 -7.54 3.51
CA LYS A 193 14.39 -6.91 4.76
C LYS A 193 13.32 -6.00 5.37
N LEU A 194 12.60 -5.25 4.54
CA LEU A 194 11.57 -4.31 5.01
C LEU A 194 10.30 -5.04 5.46
N VAL A 195 9.85 -6.06 4.71
CA VAL A 195 8.68 -6.85 5.09
C VAL A 195 8.97 -7.71 6.33
N ASP A 196 10.18 -8.25 6.50
CA ASP A 196 10.58 -8.98 7.70
C ASP A 196 10.59 -8.08 8.93
N GLY A 197 11.19 -6.88 8.81
CA GLY A 197 11.21 -5.91 9.91
C GLY A 197 9.80 -5.47 10.32
N PHE A 198 8.92 -5.27 9.34
CA PHE A 198 7.51 -5.02 9.57
C PHE A 198 6.84 -6.20 10.32
N ALA A 199 6.93 -7.42 9.79
CA ALA A 199 6.30 -8.60 10.37
C ALA A 199 6.78 -8.88 11.80
N VAL A 200 8.08 -8.73 12.07
CA VAL A 200 8.65 -8.89 13.42
C VAL A 200 8.09 -7.87 14.41
N SER A 201 7.93 -6.61 13.99
CA SER A 201 7.38 -5.57 14.87
C SER A 201 5.94 -5.89 15.31
N VAL A 202 5.13 -6.42 14.39
CA VAL A 202 3.75 -6.84 14.67
C VAL A 202 3.73 -8.09 15.56
N ALA A 203 4.59 -9.06 15.29
CA ALA A 203 4.69 -10.28 16.09
C ALA A 203 5.05 -9.98 17.55
N PHE A 204 6.01 -9.07 17.79
CA PHE A 204 6.36 -8.69 19.16
C PHE A 204 5.22 -7.97 19.90
N PHE A 205 4.44 -7.14 19.21
CA PHE A 205 3.25 -6.53 19.80
C PHE A 205 2.18 -7.59 20.16
N TYR A 206 1.91 -8.51 19.23
CA TYR A 206 0.99 -9.61 19.42
C TYR A 206 1.38 -10.52 20.59
N ASP A 207 2.63 -10.98 20.62
CA ASP A 207 3.12 -11.89 21.67
C ASP A 207 3.05 -11.25 23.05
N ALA A 208 3.39 -9.97 23.17
CA ALA A 208 3.30 -9.24 24.44
C ALA A 208 1.84 -9.06 24.91
N ALA A 209 0.93 -8.73 23.99
CA ALA A 209 -0.50 -8.62 24.29
C ALA A 209 -1.08 -9.98 24.75
N MET A 210 -0.75 -11.06 24.05
CA MET A 210 -1.20 -12.43 24.38
C MET A 210 -0.62 -12.95 25.70
N ALA A 211 0.59 -12.51 26.08
CA ALA A 211 1.19 -12.81 27.37
C ALA A 211 0.56 -12.03 28.53
N GLY A 212 -0.30 -11.05 28.26
CA GLY A 212 -0.87 -10.14 29.26
C GLY A 212 0.14 -9.15 29.82
N ASP A 213 1.29 -8.97 29.15
CA ASP A 213 2.34 -8.04 29.56
C ASP A 213 2.04 -6.66 28.97
N MET A 214 1.22 -5.88 29.69
CA MET A 214 0.78 -4.55 29.26
C MET A 214 1.96 -3.60 29.03
N GLU A 215 2.95 -3.60 29.93
CA GLU A 215 4.11 -2.71 29.80
C GLU A 215 4.90 -3.02 28.53
N ARG A 216 5.21 -4.30 28.30
CA ARG A 216 5.92 -4.74 27.11
C ARG A 216 5.10 -4.52 25.85
N ALA A 217 3.78 -4.75 25.88
CA ALA A 217 2.93 -4.55 24.72
C ALA A 217 2.90 -3.07 24.31
N MET A 218 2.84 -2.15 25.28
CA MET A 218 2.91 -0.71 25.01
C MET A 218 4.29 -0.27 24.48
N GLU A 219 5.37 -0.89 24.95
CA GLU A 219 6.71 -0.70 24.39
C GLU A 219 6.77 -1.16 22.92
N MET A 220 6.29 -2.37 22.62
CA MET A 220 6.32 -2.94 21.27
C MET A 220 5.38 -2.23 20.31
N ARG A 221 4.24 -1.72 20.80
CA ARG A 221 3.31 -0.89 20.04
C ARG A 221 4.01 0.30 19.38
N ASN A 222 4.97 0.93 20.05
CA ASN A 222 5.70 2.08 19.51
C ASN A 222 6.62 1.72 18.33
N ALA A 223 6.93 0.44 18.13
CA ALA A 223 7.75 -0.04 17.01
C ALA A 223 6.93 -0.30 15.72
N LEU A 224 5.59 -0.31 15.81
CA LEU A 224 4.70 -0.58 14.68
C LEU A 224 4.85 0.49 13.58
N LYS A 225 4.64 1.77 13.93
CA LYS A 225 4.66 2.89 12.97
C LYS A 225 6.00 3.03 12.25
N PRO A 226 7.17 3.03 12.92
CA PRO A 226 8.45 3.16 12.23
C PRO A 226 8.74 2.02 11.24
N SER A 227 8.29 0.80 11.53
CA SER A 227 8.51 -0.37 10.66
C SER A 227 7.57 -0.33 9.46
N TYR A 228 6.29 -0.01 9.70
CA TYR A 228 5.29 0.24 8.67
C TYR A 228 5.73 1.35 7.71
N SER A 229 6.09 2.54 8.22
CA SER A 229 6.41 3.70 7.38
C SER A 229 7.58 3.45 6.42
N LYS A 230 8.57 2.62 6.82
CA LYS A 230 9.70 2.26 5.95
C LYS A 230 9.27 1.34 4.80
N LEU A 231 8.41 0.36 5.09
CA LEU A 231 7.85 -0.53 4.07
C LEU A 231 6.92 0.26 3.13
N PHE A 232 6.03 1.07 3.72
CA PHE A 232 5.08 1.92 2.99
C PHE A 232 5.81 2.86 2.05
N ALA A 233 6.73 3.69 2.53
CA ALA A 233 7.41 4.67 1.68
C ALA A 233 8.00 4.08 0.39
N LYS A 234 8.52 2.84 0.47
CA LYS A 234 9.17 2.17 -0.67
C LYS A 234 8.22 1.33 -1.53
N PHE A 235 7.21 0.68 -0.95
CA PHE A 235 6.41 -0.32 -1.66
C PHE A 235 4.89 -0.25 -1.45
N GLY A 236 4.42 0.55 -0.50
CA GLY A 236 3.01 0.58 -0.06
C GLY A 236 2.02 1.26 -0.98
#